data_AF-A0A7W9T3R9-F1
#
_entry.id   AF-A0A7W9T3R9-F1
#
_cell.length_a   1.000
_cell.length_b   1.000
_cell.length_c   1.000
_cell.angle_alpha   90.00
_cell.angle_beta   90.00
_cell.angle_gamma   90.00
#
_symmetry.space_group_name_H-M   'P 1'
#
loop_
_entity.id
_entity.type
_entity.pdbx_description
1 polymer ?
#
loop_
_entity_poly.entity_id
_entity_poly.type
_entity_poly.pdbx_seq_one_letter_code
_entity_poly.pdbx_strand_id
1 'polypeptide(L)'
;MGLFSTEDDATKTPRTDNLMGNLMGYLDTRIDLVRLETQEKVKTAFVGTVHGVTLGLVGLMFFLFLNVFLGLLLNDVLDSPYWGFGIVAGFYLLLLIILVVGVDKKLFQSLADKLLNNTIYKSDKRQA
;
A
#
# COMPACT_ATOMS: atom_id res chain seq x y z
N MET A 1 56.70 63.49 5.00
CA MET A 1 57.08 62.07 4.88
C MET A 1 56.98 61.50 6.27
N GLY A 2 56.06 60.63 6.63
CA GLY A 2 55.14 59.81 5.88
C GLY A 2 54.85 58.61 6.80
N LEU A 3 53.80 57.87 6.43
CA LEU A 3 53.48 56.53 6.93
C LEU A 3 52.62 56.55 8.19
N PHE A 4 51.35 56.89 7.95
CA PHE A 4 50.22 56.07 8.41
C PHE A 4 50.65 54.59 8.47
N SER A 5 50.82 54.04 9.66
CA SER A 5 50.72 52.60 9.87
C SER A 5 49.25 52.33 10.12
N THR A 6 48.60 51.77 9.11
CA THR A 6 47.25 51.24 9.20
C THR A 6 47.24 50.13 10.25
N GLU A 7 46.58 50.38 11.37
CA GLU A 7 46.19 49.34 12.32
C GLU A 7 45.00 48.58 11.68
N ASP A 8 45.33 47.77 10.67
CA ASP A 8 44.41 46.90 9.94
C ASP A 8 43.95 45.75 10.85
N ASP A 9 42.79 45.93 11.49
CA ASP A 9 41.61 45.06 11.33
C ASP A 9 41.78 43.53 11.49
N ALA A 10 42.67 43.07 12.37
CA ALA A 10 43.09 41.67 12.48
C ALA A 10 42.25 40.76 13.43
N THR A 11 40.95 41.00 13.61
CA THR A 11 40.06 40.04 14.32
C THR A 11 38.76 39.73 13.59
N LYS A 12 38.69 39.95 12.27
CA LYS A 12 37.57 39.47 11.47
C LYS A 12 37.68 37.96 11.26
N THR A 13 37.09 37.18 12.18
CA THR A 13 36.64 35.81 11.85
C THR A 13 35.85 35.92 10.55
N PRO A 14 36.26 35.21 9.48
CA PRO A 14 35.74 35.49 8.16
C PRO A 14 34.25 35.16 8.18
N ARG A 15 33.42 36.10 7.72
CA ARG A 15 31.95 35.96 7.74
C ARG A 15 31.46 34.65 7.10
N THR A 16 32.29 34.05 6.26
CA THR A 16 32.12 32.72 5.66
C THR A 16 31.90 31.61 6.68
N ASP A 17 32.53 31.65 7.85
CA ASP A 17 32.42 30.58 8.86
C ASP A 17 31.02 30.57 9.50
N ASN A 18 30.47 31.76 9.76
CA ASN A 18 29.10 31.90 10.27
C ASN A 18 28.04 31.53 9.22
N LEU A 19 28.29 31.83 7.93
CA LEU A 19 27.42 31.35 6.85
C LEU A 19 27.52 29.83 6.70
N MET A 20 28.73 29.26 6.78
CA MET A 20 28.96 27.83 6.68
C MET A 20 28.26 27.08 7.82
N GLY A 21 28.35 27.58 9.06
CA GLY A 21 27.68 26.99 10.22
C GLY A 21 26.15 27.01 10.11
N ASN A 22 25.58 28.12 9.63
CA ASN A 22 24.13 28.21 9.38
C ASN A 22 23.67 27.26 8.26
N LEU A 23 24.46 27.11 7.20
CA LEU A 23 24.19 26.18 6.11
C LEU A 23 24.29 24.72 6.55
N MET A 24 25.29 24.39 7.37
CA MET A 24 25.41 23.06 7.99
C MET A 24 24.20 22.75 8.88
N GLY A 25 23.80 23.67 9.76
CA GLY A 25 22.62 23.47 10.61
C GLY A 25 21.33 23.30 9.81
N TYR A 26 21.20 24.00 8.69
CA TYR A 26 20.09 23.81 7.77
C TYR A 26 20.13 22.44 7.07
N LEU A 27 21.31 22.00 6.62
CA LEU A 27 21.49 20.66 6.03
C LEU A 27 21.14 19.55 7.02
N ASP A 28 21.62 19.64 8.26
CA ASP A 28 21.31 18.66 9.31
C ASP A 28 19.80 18.60 9.56
N THR A 29 19.16 19.76 9.67
CA THR A 29 17.69 19.84 9.82
C THR A 29 16.97 19.19 8.64
N ARG A 30 17.45 19.40 7.40
CA ARG A 30 16.85 18.80 6.20
C ARG A 30 17.03 17.28 6.18
N ILE A 31 18.19 16.78 6.58
CA ILE A 31 18.47 15.35 6.68
C ILE A 31 17.56 14.71 7.74
N ASP A 32 17.42 15.34 8.90
CA ASP A 32 16.52 14.88 9.96
C ASP A 32 15.07 14.85 9.51
N LEU A 33 14.63 15.88 8.77
CA LEU A 33 13.27 15.92 8.21
C LEU A 33 13.03 14.74 7.27
N VAL A 34 13.96 14.48 6.34
CA VAL A 34 13.87 13.36 5.40
C VAL A 34 13.85 12.02 6.15
N ARG A 35 14.67 11.87 7.20
CA ARG A 35 14.69 10.67 8.03
C ARG A 35 13.35 10.44 8.71
N LEU A 36 12.77 11.48 9.30
CA LEU A 36 11.46 11.44 9.97
C LEU A 36 10.35 11.10 8.99
N GLU A 37 10.27 11.78 7.84
CA GLU A 37 9.27 11.50 6.81
C GLU A 37 9.39 10.06 6.29
N THR A 38 10.62 9.57 6.12
CA THR A 38 10.86 8.19 5.67
C THR A 38 10.38 7.19 6.72
N GLN A 39 10.68 7.42 8.00
CA GLN A 39 10.19 6.57 9.09
C GLN A 39 8.66 6.56 9.16
N GLU A 40 8.02 7.71 9.03
CA GLU A 40 6.56 7.83 9.05
C GLU A 40 5.92 7.10 7.86
N LYS A 41 6.46 7.29 6.65
CA LYS A 41 6.00 6.57 5.44
C LYS A 41 6.17 5.07 5.58
N VAL A 42 7.32 4.61 6.05
CA VAL A 42 7.59 3.18 6.28
C VAL A 42 6.65 2.61 7.35
N LYS A 43 6.44 3.31 8.47
CA LYS A 43 5.52 2.88 9.52
C LYS A 43 4.09 2.77 8.97
N THR A 44 3.63 3.78 8.25
CA THR A 44 2.27 3.80 7.68
C THR A 44 2.08 2.68 6.67
N ALA A 45 3.04 2.49 5.76
CA ALA A 45 3.03 1.39 4.80
C ALA A 45 3.05 0.03 5.50
N PHE A 46 3.95 -0.15 6.47
CA PHE A 46 4.08 -1.39 7.23
C PHE A 46 2.79 -1.75 7.98
N VAL A 47 2.20 -0.79 8.70
CA VAL A 47 0.94 -1.00 9.42
C VAL A 47 -0.20 -1.34 8.45
N GLY A 48 -0.31 -0.61 7.34
CA GLY A 48 -1.31 -0.89 6.30
C GLY A 48 -1.15 -2.28 5.69
N THR A 49 0.07 -2.65 5.33
CA THR A 49 0.38 -3.97 4.76
C THR A 49 0.11 -5.09 5.76
N VAL A 50 0.62 -4.99 6.99
CA VAL A 50 0.42 -6.02 8.02
C VAL A 50 -1.06 -6.19 8.34
N HIS A 51 -1.79 -5.07 8.50
CA HIS A 51 -3.23 -5.13 8.75
C HIS A 51 -3.99 -5.79 7.59
N GLY A 52 -3.72 -5.35 6.36
CA GLY A 52 -4.35 -5.91 5.16
C GLY A 52 -4.04 -7.38 4.95
N VAL A 53 -2.77 -7.79 5.12
CA VAL A 53 -2.35 -9.19 5.01
C VAL A 53 -2.97 -10.04 6.12
N THR A 54 -3.01 -9.54 7.36
CA THR A 54 -3.63 -10.27 8.48
C THR A 54 -5.10 -10.50 8.22
N LEU A 55 -5.84 -9.46 7.84
CA LEU A 55 -7.28 -9.55 7.55
C LEU A 55 -7.54 -10.47 6.35
N GLY A 56 -6.73 -10.34 5.29
CA GLY A 56 -6.81 -11.17 4.09
C GLY A 56 -6.52 -12.63 4.39
N LEU A 57 -5.50 -12.92 5.21
CA LEU A 57 -5.14 -14.29 5.61
C LEU A 57 -6.25 -14.94 6.44
N VAL A 58 -6.78 -14.24 7.44
CA VAL A 58 -7.88 -14.74 8.28
C VAL A 58 -9.14 -14.95 7.44
N GLY A 59 -9.48 -13.99 6.56
CA GLY A 59 -10.63 -14.11 5.66
C GLY A 59 -10.48 -15.27 4.68
N LEU A 60 -9.28 -15.48 4.12
CA LEU A 60 -8.99 -16.58 3.22
C LEU A 60 -9.07 -17.93 3.95
N MET A 61 -8.52 -18.02 5.17
CA MET A 61 -8.64 -19.23 6.00
C MET A 61 -10.10 -19.54 6.32
N PHE A 62 -10.88 -18.55 6.73
CA PHE A 62 -12.32 -18.71 6.96
C PHE A 62 -13.03 -19.22 5.71
N PHE A 63 -12.78 -18.61 4.55
CA PHE A 63 -13.42 -19.01 3.29
C PHE A 63 -13.02 -20.43 2.85
N LEU A 64 -11.76 -20.81 3.05
CA LEU A 64 -11.28 -22.17 2.76
C LEU A 64 -11.96 -23.19 3.66
N PHE A 65 -11.98 -22.95 4.98
CA PHE A 65 -12.66 -23.84 5.91
C PHE A 65 -14.17 -23.89 5.67
N LEU A 66 -14.79 -22.79 5.27
CA LEU A 66 -16.19 -22.75 4.88
C LEU A 66 -16.46 -23.68 3.68
N ASN A 67 -15.61 -23.65 2.65
CA ASN A 67 -15.75 -24.56 1.51
C ASN A 67 -15.56 -26.03 1.89
N VAL A 68 -14.56 -26.32 2.72
CA VAL A 68 -14.34 -27.68 3.24
C VAL A 68 -15.55 -28.13 4.07
N PHE A 69 -16.06 -27.25 4.93
CA PHE A 69 -17.25 -27.51 5.73
C PHE A 69 -18.48 -27.79 4.85
N LEU A 70 -18.71 -27.01 3.79
CA LEU A 70 -19.79 -27.28 2.83
C LEU A 70 -19.62 -28.66 2.19
N GLY A 71 -18.41 -29.02 1.75
CA GLY A 71 -18.14 -30.34 1.19
C GLY A 71 -18.44 -31.47 2.16
N LEU A 72 -18.04 -31.31 3.44
CA LEU A 72 -18.30 -32.28 4.50
C LEU A 72 -19.79 -32.35 4.89
N LEU A 73 -20.49 -31.21 4.94
CA LEU A 73 -21.92 -31.15 5.19
C LEU A 73 -22.69 -31.90 4.10
N LEU A 74 -22.33 -31.70 2.84
CA LEU A 74 -22.94 -32.43 1.73
C LEU A 74 -22.62 -33.93 1.80
N ASN A 75 -21.41 -34.32 2.19
CA ASN A 75 -21.05 -35.72 2.40
C ASN A 75 -21.95 -36.40 3.45
N ASP A 76 -22.21 -35.71 4.57
CA ASP A 76 -23.07 -36.20 5.65
C ASP A 76 -24.52 -36.40 5.18
N VAL A 77 -25.07 -35.42 4.44
CA VAL A 77 -26.44 -35.51 3.88
C VAL A 77 -26.58 -36.60 2.82
N LEU A 78 -25.52 -36.87 2.05
CA LEU A 78 -25.52 -37.88 0.99
C LEU A 78 -25.10 -39.27 1.48
N ASP A 79 -24.81 -39.44 2.77
CA ASP A 79 -24.34 -40.69 3.38
C ASP A 79 -23.13 -41.28 2.62
N SER A 80 -22.23 -40.40 2.15
CA SER A 80 -21.09 -40.80 1.33
C SER A 80 -19.85 -39.93 1.58
N PRO A 81 -18.64 -40.52 1.66
CA PRO A 81 -17.43 -39.78 2.04
C PRO A 81 -16.85 -38.86 0.97
N TYR A 82 -17.32 -38.89 -0.28
CA TYR A 82 -16.70 -38.13 -1.39
C TYR A 82 -17.68 -37.38 -2.31
N TRP A 83 -18.97 -37.74 -2.32
CA TRP A 83 -19.94 -37.15 -3.25
C TRP A 83 -20.18 -35.65 -3.01
N GLY A 84 -20.08 -35.19 -1.76
CA GLY A 84 -20.21 -33.77 -1.40
C GLY A 84 -19.11 -32.91 -2.01
N PHE A 85 -17.86 -33.36 -2.00
CA PHE A 85 -16.78 -32.66 -2.72
C PHE A 85 -16.99 -32.70 -4.24
N GLY A 86 -17.50 -33.82 -4.78
CA GLY A 86 -17.81 -33.97 -6.21
C GLY A 86 -18.88 -32.99 -6.68
N ILE A 87 -19.94 -32.80 -5.90
CA ILE A 87 -21.02 -31.84 -6.20
C ILE A 87 -20.50 -30.40 -6.14
N VAL A 88 -19.73 -30.06 -5.11
CA VAL A 88 -19.11 -28.73 -5.00
C VAL A 88 -18.19 -28.46 -6.20
N ALA A 89 -17.36 -29.43 -6.60
CA ALA A 89 -16.51 -29.32 -7.77
C ALA A 89 -17.31 -29.17 -9.08
N GLY A 90 -18.38 -29.96 -9.25
CA GLY A 90 -19.28 -29.88 -10.40
C GLY A 90 -19.99 -28.53 -10.50
N PHE A 91 -20.43 -27.98 -9.36
CA PHE A 91 -21.00 -26.64 -9.28
C PHE A 91 -20.00 -25.57 -9.74
N TYR A 92 -18.76 -25.61 -9.24
CA TYR A 92 -17.71 -24.69 -9.67
C TYR A 92 -17.37 -24.84 -11.16
N LEU A 93 -17.37 -26.06 -11.70
CA LEU A 93 -17.15 -26.32 -13.12
C LEU A 93 -18.28 -25.74 -13.98
N LEU A 94 -19.54 -25.90 -13.58
CA LEU A 94 -20.68 -25.30 -14.27
C LEU A 94 -20.59 -23.77 -14.25
N LEU A 95 -20.25 -23.20 -13.09
CA LEU A 95 -20.08 -21.75 -12.93
C LEU A 95 -18.95 -21.23 -13.83
N LEU A 96 -17.84 -21.97 -13.94
CA LEU A 96 -16.74 -21.67 -14.86
C LEU A 96 -17.23 -21.66 -16.31
N ILE A 97 -17.98 -22.68 -16.75
CA ILE A 97 -18.50 -22.75 -18.13
C ILE A 97 -19.43 -21.56 -18.41
N ILE A 98 -20.34 -21.25 -17.48
CA ILE A 98 -21.23 -20.08 -17.59
C ILE A 98 -20.42 -18.80 -17.67
N LEU A 99 -19.36 -18.66 -16.87
CA LEU A 99 -18.50 -17.48 -16.89
C LEU A 99 -17.78 -17.34 -18.24
N VAL A 100 -17.20 -18.43 -18.77
CA VAL A 100 -16.45 -18.41 -20.02
C VAL A 100 -17.36 -18.15 -21.23
N VAL A 101 -18.56 -18.70 -21.23
CA VAL A 101 -19.52 -18.58 -22.35
C VAL A 101 -20.35 -17.30 -22.24
N GLY A 102 -20.71 -16.87 -21.03
CA GLY A 102 -21.62 -15.75 -20.78
C GLY A 102 -20.94 -14.43 -20.44
N VAL A 103 -19.69 -14.43 -19.97
CA VAL A 103 -18.98 -13.20 -19.60
C VAL A 103 -18.05 -12.79 -20.72
N ASP A 104 -18.57 -11.94 -21.60
CA ASP A 104 -17.74 -11.25 -22.59
C ASP A 104 -16.70 -10.34 -21.94
N LYS A 105 -15.57 -10.13 -22.64
CA LYS A 105 -14.49 -9.21 -22.21
C LYS A 105 -15.01 -7.81 -21.84
N LYS A 106 -16.13 -7.38 -22.42
CA LYS A 106 -16.79 -6.10 -22.13
C LYS A 106 -17.36 -6.01 -20.71
N LEU A 107 -17.86 -7.12 -20.16
CA LEU A 107 -18.37 -7.14 -18.78
C LEU A 107 -17.21 -7.03 -17.78
N PHE A 108 -16.09 -7.73 -18.02
CA PHE A 108 -14.88 -7.56 -17.23
C PHE A 108 -14.34 -6.13 -17.30
N GLN A 109 -14.30 -5.53 -18.49
CA GLN A 109 -13.90 -4.13 -18.65
C GLN A 109 -14.85 -3.17 -17.91
N SER A 110 -16.17 -3.36 -18.03
CA SER A 110 -17.15 -2.51 -17.32
C SER A 110 -17.10 -2.66 -15.80
N LEU A 111 -16.83 -3.85 -15.28
CA LEU A 111 -16.62 -4.06 -13.84
C LEU A 111 -15.31 -3.44 -13.37
N ALA A 112 -14.22 -3.62 -14.12
CA ALA A 112 -12.95 -2.97 -13.83
C ALA A 112 -13.11 -1.45 -13.81
N ASP A 113 -13.77 -0.87 -14.80
CA ASP A 113 -14.02 0.57 -14.86
C ASP A 113 -14.89 1.02 -13.68
N LYS A 114 -15.95 0.29 -13.29
CA LYS A 114 -16.79 0.66 -12.14
C LYS A 114 -16.06 0.57 -10.81
N LEU A 115 -15.22 -0.45 -10.61
CA LEU A 115 -14.46 -0.64 -9.38
C LEU A 115 -13.29 0.35 -9.28
N LEU A 116 -12.57 0.56 -10.37
CA LEU A 116 -11.42 1.46 -10.40
C LEU A 116 -11.87 2.93 -10.39
N ASN A 117 -12.89 3.31 -11.16
CA ASN A 117 -13.36 4.70 -11.20
C ASN A 117 -13.99 5.12 -9.86
N ASN A 118 -14.68 4.24 -9.14
CA ASN A 118 -15.22 4.57 -7.81
C ASN A 118 -14.14 4.78 -6.74
N THR A 119 -12.98 4.11 -6.89
CA THR A 119 -11.90 4.18 -5.89
C THR A 119 -10.84 5.23 -6.24
N ILE A 120 -10.66 5.56 -7.53
CA ILE A 120 -9.65 6.51 -8.02
C ILE A 120 -10.24 7.90 -8.34
N TYR A 121 -11.50 8.03 -8.77
CA TYR A 121 -12.05 9.34 -9.18
C TYR A 121 -12.51 10.24 -8.03
N LYS A 122 -12.54 9.73 -6.79
CA LYS A 122 -12.95 10.51 -5.62
C LYS A 122 -11.83 11.41 -5.06
N SER A 123 -10.57 11.25 -5.48
CA SER A 123 -9.45 12.04 -4.96
C SER A 123 -9.16 13.34 -5.72
N ASP A 124 -9.67 13.53 -6.95
CA ASP A 124 -9.31 14.70 -7.78
C ASP A 124 -10.37 15.81 -7.80
N LYS A 125 -11.59 15.56 -7.28
CA LYS A 125 -12.68 16.56 -7.22
C LYS A 125 -12.80 17.32 -5.90
N ARG A 126 -11.74 17.34 -5.08
CA ARG A 126 -11.69 18.17 -3.85
C ARG A 126 -10.79 19.40 -3.98
N GLN A 127 -10.30 19.71 -5.18
CA GLN A 127 -9.50 20.91 -5.47
C GLN A 127 -9.94 21.58 -6.78
N ALA A 128 -11.24 21.89 -6.90
CA ALA A 128 -11.74 22.89 -7.84
C ALA A 128 -12.91 23.63 -7.19
#